data_AF-A0A835BGE3-F1
#
_entry.id   AF-A0A835BGE3-F1
#
_cell.length_a   1.000
_cell.length_b   1.000
_cell.length_c   1.000
_cell.angle_alpha   90.00
_cell.angle_beta   90.00
_cell.angle_gamma   90.00
#
_symmetry.space_group_name_H-M   'P 1'
#
loop_
_entity.id
_entity.type
_entity.pdbx_description
1 polymer ?
#
loop_
_entity_poly.entity_id
_entity_poly.type
_entity_poly.pdbx_seq_one_letter_code
_entity_poly.pdbx_strand_id
1 'polypeptide(L)'
;MLTSAATSTKPRTPPLPSFSSRPSLSGLHFRVRSPNPKNPAAAPVSSRMEAAQPQTRNAQGGAESSAMKLLFVEMGVGYDQHGQDITAAAVRACKDAITSNSIPAFRGGSIPGVNTDQMKLQIKLGVPRSTQHLLDAERVKAVFPYGEIISFEVVDGGMICSSGVCLEAMGDKNDDCYIVNAAVYVGY
;
A
#
# COMPACT_ATOMS: atom_id res chain seq x y z
N MET A 1 32.53 -51.46 47.61
CA MET A 1 32.55 -51.47 46.13
C MET A 1 31.97 -50.14 45.66
N LEU A 2 32.81 -49.33 45.02
CA LEU A 2 32.46 -48.03 44.40
C LEU A 2 31.68 -48.24 43.09
N THR A 3 30.78 -47.32 42.74
CA THR A 3 30.41 -46.90 41.35
C THR A 3 29.33 -45.80 41.48
N SER A 4 29.68 -44.52 41.36
CA SER A 4 29.98 -43.70 40.17
C SER A 4 28.73 -43.11 39.51
N ALA A 5 28.56 -41.79 39.68
CA ALA A 5 27.53 -40.96 39.08
C ALA A 5 27.97 -40.51 37.67
N ALA A 6 27.12 -40.74 36.67
CA ALA A 6 27.37 -40.33 35.29
C ALA A 6 26.84 -38.90 35.05
N THR A 7 27.76 -37.96 34.86
CA THR A 7 27.50 -36.58 34.44
C THR A 7 27.29 -36.53 32.92
N SER A 8 26.12 -36.07 32.48
CA SER A 8 25.78 -35.87 31.06
C SER A 8 26.41 -34.57 30.54
N THR A 9 27.40 -34.67 29.66
CA THR A 9 28.05 -33.53 29.00
C THR A 9 27.38 -33.26 27.65
N LYS A 10 26.86 -32.03 27.48
CA LYS A 10 26.22 -31.56 26.24
C LYS A 10 27.30 -31.28 25.17
N PRO A 11 27.14 -31.70 23.90
CA PRO A 11 28.14 -31.46 22.87
C PRO A 11 28.17 -29.98 22.46
N ARG A 12 29.38 -29.43 22.35
CA ARG A 12 29.65 -28.04 21.98
C ARG A 12 29.64 -27.91 20.45
N THR A 13 28.77 -27.08 19.91
CA THR A 13 28.74 -26.74 18.47
C THR A 13 29.99 -25.94 18.08
N PRO A 14 30.65 -26.24 16.95
CA PRO A 14 31.76 -25.43 16.47
C PRO A 14 31.26 -24.09 15.89
N PRO A 15 32.03 -22.99 16.00
CA PRO A 15 31.65 -21.71 15.42
C PRO A 15 31.78 -21.73 13.89
N LEU A 16 30.87 -21.02 13.21
CA LEU A 16 30.87 -20.81 11.77
C LEU A 16 32.07 -19.95 11.32
N PRO A 17 32.63 -20.18 10.12
CA PRO A 17 33.73 -19.38 9.60
C PRO A 17 33.28 -17.95 9.25
N SER A 18 34.09 -16.97 9.63
CA SER A 18 33.91 -15.56 9.32
C SER A 18 34.37 -15.25 7.89
N PHE A 19 33.44 -15.03 6.98
CA PHE A 19 33.76 -14.53 5.65
C PHE A 19 33.99 -13.01 5.68
N SER A 20 35.27 -12.64 5.80
CA SER A 20 35.77 -11.30 5.51
C SER A 20 36.17 -11.25 4.04
N SER A 21 35.32 -10.67 3.18
CA SER A 21 35.80 -10.06 1.93
C SER A 21 34.82 -8.95 1.50
N ARG A 22 35.29 -7.70 1.63
CA ARG A 22 34.64 -6.53 1.02
C ARG A 22 34.94 -6.52 -0.47
N PRO A 23 33.96 -6.38 -1.37
CA PRO A 23 34.24 -5.96 -2.73
C PRO A 23 34.53 -4.45 -2.76
N SER A 24 35.62 -4.10 -3.44
CA SER A 24 36.02 -2.74 -3.79
C SER A 24 35.03 -2.16 -4.81
N LEU A 25 34.35 -1.06 -4.44
CA LEU A 25 33.52 -0.25 -5.32
C LEU A 25 34.43 0.53 -6.29
N SER A 26 34.60 0.00 -7.50
CA SER A 26 35.13 0.77 -8.63
C SER A 26 33.96 1.52 -9.29
N GLY A 27 33.96 2.83 -9.14
CA GLY A 27 32.86 3.71 -9.54
C GLY A 27 32.70 3.82 -11.05
N LEU A 28 31.53 3.40 -11.56
CA LEU A 28 30.99 3.96 -12.79
C LEU A 28 30.23 5.24 -12.45
N HIS A 29 30.83 6.38 -12.79
CA HIS A 29 30.17 7.68 -12.75
C HIS A 29 29.15 7.77 -13.89
N PHE A 30 27.87 7.51 -13.61
CA PHE A 30 26.78 7.92 -14.49
C PHE A 30 26.60 9.44 -14.37
N ARG A 31 27.07 10.17 -15.38
CA ARG A 31 26.93 11.62 -15.48
C ARG A 31 25.50 11.98 -15.90
N VAL A 32 24.62 12.20 -14.92
CA VAL A 32 23.31 12.83 -15.16
C VAL A 32 23.54 14.29 -15.57
N ARG A 33 23.19 14.64 -16.81
CA ARG A 33 23.17 16.04 -17.25
C ARG A 33 21.86 16.69 -16.78
N SER A 34 21.92 17.49 -15.73
CA SER A 34 20.85 18.44 -15.38
C SER A 34 20.88 19.64 -16.34
N PRO A 35 19.77 20.03 -16.97
CA PRO A 35 19.59 21.38 -17.50
C PRO A 35 18.94 22.28 -16.44
N ASN A 36 19.53 23.43 -16.16
CA ASN A 36 18.89 24.53 -15.42
C ASN A 36 19.38 25.88 -15.99
N PRO A 37 18.74 27.01 -15.67
CA PRO A 37 17.47 27.53 -16.14
C PRO A 37 17.67 28.75 -17.07
N LYS A 38 16.64 29.17 -17.81
CA LYS A 38 16.61 30.51 -18.42
C LYS A 38 15.43 31.31 -17.88
N ASN A 39 15.73 32.23 -16.97
CA ASN A 39 14.84 33.35 -16.63
C ASN A 39 15.04 34.48 -17.65
N PRO A 40 13.97 35.24 -17.94
CA PRO A 40 14.12 36.67 -18.16
C PRO A 40 13.25 37.50 -17.21
N ALA A 41 13.94 38.45 -16.57
CA ALA A 41 13.63 39.83 -16.19
C ALA A 41 12.20 40.27 -15.77
N ALA A 42 12.18 41.16 -14.78
CA ALA A 42 11.01 41.67 -14.07
C ALA A 42 10.51 43.07 -14.54
N ALA A 43 9.18 43.23 -14.44
CA ALA A 43 8.36 44.41 -14.04
C ALA A 43 8.20 45.62 -15.03
N PRO A 44 7.23 46.58 -14.85
CA PRO A 44 6.34 46.80 -13.69
C PRO A 44 4.88 47.40 -13.92
N VAL A 45 4.10 47.48 -12.81
CA VAL A 45 2.97 48.38 -12.37
C VAL A 45 1.52 48.40 -12.96
N SER A 46 0.57 48.47 -12.00
CA SER A 46 -0.69 49.27 -11.95
C SER A 46 -1.96 48.63 -12.53
N SER A 47 -3.19 48.72 -12.00
CA SER A 47 -3.82 49.17 -10.74
C SER A 47 -5.28 48.66 -10.73
N ARG A 48 -5.92 48.68 -9.54
CA ARG A 48 -7.30 48.32 -9.13
C ARG A 48 -8.48 48.43 -10.13
N MET A 49 -9.41 47.47 -10.03
CA MET A 49 -10.90 47.59 -10.01
C MET A 49 -11.53 46.19 -9.77
N GLU A 50 -12.11 45.89 -8.60
CA GLU A 50 -13.55 45.95 -8.24
C GLU A 50 -14.39 44.72 -8.69
N ALA A 51 -14.87 43.98 -7.68
CA ALA A 51 -16.06 43.12 -7.56
C ALA A 51 -16.50 42.14 -8.68
N ALA A 52 -16.52 40.84 -8.35
CA ALA A 52 -17.67 39.95 -8.57
C ALA A 52 -17.53 38.64 -7.78
N GLN A 53 -18.37 38.45 -6.77
CA GLN A 53 -18.63 37.15 -6.16
C GLN A 53 -19.32 36.24 -7.18
N PRO A 54 -18.89 34.99 -7.40
CA PRO A 54 -19.73 34.02 -8.08
C PRO A 54 -20.85 33.61 -7.14
N GLN A 55 -22.03 34.13 -7.45
CA GLN A 55 -23.31 33.74 -6.89
C GLN A 55 -23.47 32.22 -6.93
N THR A 56 -23.95 31.69 -5.81
CA THR A 56 -24.42 30.32 -5.64
C THR A 56 -25.43 29.96 -6.73
N ARG A 57 -25.03 29.11 -7.69
CA ARG A 57 -25.98 28.44 -8.56
C ARG A 57 -26.57 27.26 -7.80
N ASN A 58 -27.78 27.45 -7.28
CA ASN A 58 -28.67 26.35 -6.94
C ASN A 58 -28.97 25.58 -8.23
N ALA A 59 -28.34 24.42 -8.41
CA ALA A 59 -28.78 23.43 -9.37
C ALA A 59 -29.81 22.54 -8.69
N GLN A 60 -31.00 22.55 -9.28
CA GLN A 60 -32.14 21.70 -8.93
C GLN A 60 -31.78 20.21 -9.08
N GLY A 61 -32.48 19.40 -8.28
CA GLY A 61 -32.23 17.97 -8.09
C GLY A 61 -32.21 17.16 -9.38
N GLY A 62 -31.09 16.47 -9.58
CA GLY A 62 -31.06 15.14 -10.17
C GLY A 62 -30.93 14.12 -9.05
N ALA A 63 -31.54 12.96 -9.19
CA ALA A 63 -31.33 11.84 -8.27
C ALA A 63 -29.84 11.49 -8.25
N GLU A 64 -29.14 11.99 -7.23
CA GLU A 64 -27.75 11.64 -6.94
C GLU A 64 -27.75 10.17 -6.54
N SER A 65 -27.29 9.30 -7.44
CA SER A 65 -26.76 8.00 -7.05
C SER A 65 -25.88 8.25 -5.85
N SER A 66 -26.21 7.68 -4.69
CA SER A 66 -25.65 8.00 -3.36
C SER A 66 -24.11 7.96 -3.34
N ALA A 67 -23.49 9.01 -3.87
CA ALA A 67 -22.08 9.10 -4.09
C ALA A 67 -21.45 9.49 -2.76
N MET A 68 -20.55 8.64 -2.29
CA MET A 68 -19.77 8.94 -1.09
C MET A 68 -19.03 10.27 -1.29
N LYS A 69 -19.15 11.17 -0.32
CA LYS A 69 -18.33 12.38 -0.27
C LYS A 69 -16.91 12.00 0.14
N LEU A 70 -16.01 11.96 -0.84
CA LEU A 70 -14.61 11.62 -0.64
C LEU A 70 -13.91 12.63 0.27
N LEU A 71 -13.17 12.12 1.26
CA LEU A 71 -12.33 12.94 2.15
C LEU A 71 -10.85 12.77 1.81
N PHE A 72 -10.38 11.54 1.71
CA PHE A 72 -8.99 11.22 1.40
C PHE A 72 -8.87 9.82 0.79
N VAL A 73 -7.69 9.53 0.27
CA VAL A 73 -7.33 8.23 -0.31
C VAL A 73 -6.10 7.72 0.40
N GLU A 74 -6.20 6.51 0.94
CA GLU A 74 -5.09 5.77 1.53
C GLU A 74 -4.58 4.77 0.50
N MET A 75 -3.27 4.63 0.37
CA MET A 75 -2.66 3.76 -0.64
C MET A 75 -1.71 2.81 0.03
N GLY A 76 -1.64 1.59 -0.49
CA GLY A 76 -0.74 0.57 0.02
C GLY A 76 -0.27 -0.38 -1.06
N VAL A 77 0.81 -1.10 -0.73
CA VAL A 77 1.40 -2.14 -1.58
C VAL A 77 1.60 -3.41 -0.77
N GLY A 78 1.37 -4.55 -1.41
CA GLY A 78 1.53 -5.85 -0.79
C GLY A 78 2.21 -6.83 -1.73
N TYR A 79 3.04 -7.68 -1.14
CA TYR A 79 3.90 -8.61 -1.86
C TYR A 79 3.58 -10.04 -1.43
N ASP A 80 3.60 -10.97 -2.37
CA ASP A 80 3.73 -12.40 -2.10
C ASP A 80 4.99 -12.94 -2.79
N GLN A 81 6.06 -13.13 -2.01
CA GLN A 81 7.39 -13.48 -2.54
C GLN A 81 7.49 -14.89 -3.12
N HIS A 82 6.50 -15.74 -2.79
CA HIS A 82 6.45 -17.13 -3.23
C HIS A 82 5.55 -17.32 -4.46
N GLY A 83 4.75 -16.31 -4.83
CA GLY A 83 3.90 -16.38 -6.03
C GLY A 83 2.78 -17.42 -5.95
N GLN A 84 2.36 -17.80 -4.74
CA GLN A 84 1.38 -18.87 -4.52
C GLN A 84 0.03 -18.34 -4.01
N ASP A 85 0.00 -17.15 -3.42
CA ASP A 85 -1.21 -16.58 -2.83
C ASP A 85 -1.34 -15.07 -3.16
N ILE A 86 -2.03 -14.77 -4.26
CA ILE A 86 -2.37 -13.39 -4.64
C ILE A 86 -3.25 -12.69 -3.58
N THR A 87 -4.06 -13.45 -2.85
CA THR A 87 -4.89 -12.93 -1.76
C THR A 87 -4.01 -12.49 -0.59
N ALA A 88 -2.89 -13.17 -0.32
CA ALA A 88 -1.94 -12.73 0.71
C ALA A 88 -1.30 -11.39 0.33
N ALA A 89 -0.90 -11.21 -0.94
CA ALA A 89 -0.42 -9.93 -1.44
C ALA A 89 -1.49 -8.84 -1.30
N ALA A 90 -2.74 -9.09 -1.70
CA ALA A 90 -3.83 -8.13 -1.59
C ALA A 90 -4.17 -7.75 -0.14
N VAL A 91 -4.23 -8.73 0.78
CA VAL A 91 -4.42 -8.48 2.21
C VAL A 91 -3.30 -7.62 2.77
N ARG A 92 -2.04 -7.89 2.39
CA ARG A 92 -0.89 -7.08 2.80
C ARG A 92 -1.01 -5.65 2.26
N ALA A 93 -1.44 -5.46 1.01
CA ALA A 93 -1.63 -4.15 0.40
C ALA A 93 -2.71 -3.33 1.14
N CYS A 94 -3.84 -3.93 1.48
CA CYS A 94 -4.89 -3.24 2.25
C CYS A 94 -4.44 -2.92 3.68
N LYS A 95 -3.70 -3.82 4.34
CA LYS A 95 -3.13 -3.56 5.67
C LYS A 95 -2.11 -2.41 5.61
N ASP A 96 -1.22 -2.43 4.63
CA ASP A 96 -0.24 -1.37 4.40
C ASP A 96 -0.92 0.00 4.23
N ALA A 97 -2.03 0.05 3.49
CA ALA A 97 -2.80 1.28 3.28
C ALA A 97 -3.34 1.90 4.58
N ILE A 98 -3.84 1.09 5.52
CA ILE A 98 -4.61 1.59 6.68
C ILE A 98 -3.84 1.61 8.01
N THR A 99 -2.74 0.86 8.14
CA THR A 99 -2.12 0.60 9.46
C THR A 99 -1.42 1.83 10.04
N SER A 100 -0.89 2.71 9.20
CA SER A 100 -0.12 3.89 9.63
C SER A 100 -0.98 5.14 9.82
N ASN A 101 -2.29 5.07 9.56
CA ASN A 101 -3.19 6.22 9.60
C ASN A 101 -4.09 6.20 10.85
N SER A 102 -4.40 7.39 11.36
CA SER A 102 -5.36 7.59 12.45
C SER A 102 -6.38 8.64 12.03
N ILE A 103 -7.67 8.29 12.11
CA ILE A 103 -8.76 9.12 11.58
C ILE A 103 -9.71 9.52 12.72
N PRO A 104 -9.29 10.38 13.67
CA PRO A 104 -10.10 10.76 14.82
C PRO A 104 -11.36 11.56 14.42
N ALA A 105 -11.38 12.17 13.23
CA ALA A 105 -12.45 13.06 12.77
C ALA A 105 -13.85 12.43 12.80
N PHE A 106 -13.97 11.12 12.54
CA PHE A 106 -15.25 10.37 12.56
C PHE A 106 -15.75 10.04 13.97
N ARG A 107 -14.93 10.22 15.01
CA ARG A 107 -15.32 10.07 16.42
C ARG A 107 -15.37 11.39 17.16
N GLY A 108 -14.52 12.33 16.80
CA GLY A 108 -14.36 13.63 17.46
C GLY A 108 -15.41 14.67 17.05
N GLY A 109 -16.38 14.33 16.19
CA GLY A 109 -17.39 15.27 15.71
C GLY A 109 -16.82 16.42 14.87
N SER A 110 -15.60 16.27 14.34
CA SER A 110 -14.95 17.29 13.51
C SER A 110 -15.65 17.46 12.16
N ILE A 111 -16.46 16.48 11.76
CA ILE A 111 -17.30 16.52 10.58
C ILE A 111 -18.76 16.63 11.05
N PRO A 112 -19.43 17.79 10.84
CA PRO A 112 -20.78 18.00 11.33
C PRO A 112 -21.77 16.96 10.78
N GLY A 113 -22.49 16.29 11.68
CA GLY A 113 -23.51 15.29 11.32
C GLY A 113 -22.95 13.98 10.76
N VAL A 114 -21.65 13.73 10.93
CA VAL A 114 -20.98 12.50 10.49
C VAL A 114 -20.33 11.80 11.66
N ASN A 115 -20.75 10.56 11.86
CA ASN A 115 -20.28 9.68 12.91
C ASN A 115 -19.48 8.51 12.30
N THR A 116 -18.91 7.65 13.16
CA THR A 116 -18.16 6.47 12.70
C THR A 116 -19.01 5.51 11.86
N ASP A 117 -20.31 5.41 12.17
CA ASP A 117 -21.24 4.52 11.46
C ASP A 117 -21.53 4.97 10.02
N GLN A 118 -21.22 6.22 9.68
CA GLN A 118 -21.39 6.77 8.35
C GLN A 118 -20.10 6.72 7.52
N MET A 119 -19.00 6.20 8.08
CA MET A 119 -17.78 6.02 7.33
C MET A 119 -18.01 4.99 6.21
N LYS A 120 -17.74 5.38 4.98
CA LYS A 120 -17.84 4.55 3.79
C LYS A 120 -16.46 4.36 3.17
N LEU A 121 -16.25 3.17 2.62
CA LEU A 121 -15.02 2.76 1.95
C LEU A 121 -15.34 2.35 0.51
N GLN A 122 -14.55 2.85 -0.43
CA GLN A 122 -14.43 2.26 -1.76
C GLN A 122 -13.02 1.71 -1.89
N ILE A 123 -12.89 0.46 -2.32
CA ILE A 123 -11.60 -0.21 -2.42
C ILE A 123 -11.35 -0.51 -3.88
N LYS A 124 -10.18 -0.11 -4.37
CA LYS A 124 -9.71 -0.43 -5.72
C LYS A 124 -8.38 -1.16 -5.62
N LEU A 125 -8.30 -2.36 -6.18
CA LEU A 125 -7.09 -3.16 -6.21
C LEU A 125 -6.54 -3.27 -7.63
N GLY A 126 -5.25 -2.96 -7.79
CA GLY A 126 -4.49 -3.31 -8.98
C GLY A 126 -3.87 -4.69 -8.81
N VAL A 127 -4.41 -5.68 -9.51
CA VAL A 127 -4.02 -7.09 -9.42
C VAL A 127 -3.65 -7.61 -10.80
N PRO A 128 -2.54 -8.35 -10.96
CA PRO A 128 -2.15 -8.91 -12.26
C PRO A 128 -3.28 -9.70 -12.91
N ARG A 129 -3.62 -9.37 -14.15
CA ARG A 129 -4.76 -9.95 -14.88
C ARG A 129 -4.86 -11.47 -14.78
N SER A 130 -3.75 -12.18 -14.93
CA SER A 130 -3.70 -13.64 -14.91
C SER A 130 -4.07 -14.25 -13.56
N THR A 131 -3.90 -13.53 -12.44
CA THR A 131 -4.14 -14.03 -11.09
C THR A 131 -5.45 -13.53 -10.46
N GLN A 132 -6.16 -12.59 -11.10
CA GLN A 132 -7.40 -12.01 -10.57
C GLN A 132 -8.46 -13.04 -10.18
N HIS A 133 -8.57 -14.14 -10.92
CA HIS A 133 -9.55 -15.20 -10.65
C HIS A 133 -9.23 -16.04 -9.40
N LEU A 134 -8.01 -15.94 -8.86
CA LEU A 134 -7.55 -16.62 -7.64
C LEU A 134 -7.73 -15.75 -6.39
N LEU A 135 -8.16 -14.49 -6.54
CA LEU A 135 -8.32 -13.55 -5.45
C LEU A 135 -9.57 -13.86 -4.63
N ASP A 136 -9.40 -14.10 -3.34
CA ASP A 136 -10.51 -14.18 -2.37
C ASP A 136 -10.85 -12.77 -1.87
N ALA A 137 -11.87 -12.17 -2.49
CA ALA A 137 -12.32 -10.83 -2.16
C ALA A 137 -12.83 -10.69 -0.72
N GLU A 138 -13.47 -11.72 -0.16
CA GLU A 138 -14.03 -11.66 1.19
C GLU A 138 -12.92 -11.64 2.25
N ARG A 139 -11.86 -12.42 2.04
CA ARG A 139 -10.65 -12.38 2.89
C ARG A 139 -9.97 -11.01 2.86
N VAL A 140 -10.00 -10.31 1.72
CA VAL A 140 -9.46 -8.95 1.62
C VAL A 140 -10.38 -7.92 2.31
N LYS A 141 -11.70 -8.00 2.10
CA LYS A 141 -12.67 -7.11 2.78
C LYS A 141 -12.60 -7.24 4.30
N ALA A 142 -12.32 -8.42 4.83
CA ALA A 142 -12.16 -8.66 6.27
C ALA A 142 -10.96 -7.93 6.91
N VAL A 143 -10.09 -7.29 6.11
CA VAL A 143 -8.97 -6.47 6.62
C VAL A 143 -9.46 -5.19 7.30
N PHE A 144 -10.58 -4.63 6.85
CA PHE A 144 -11.06 -3.32 7.31
C PHE A 144 -11.86 -3.47 8.61
N PRO A 145 -11.39 -2.89 9.74
CA PRO A 145 -12.04 -3.05 11.04
C PRO A 145 -13.15 -2.01 11.30
N TYR A 146 -13.41 -1.14 10.31
CA TYR A 146 -14.35 -0.03 10.39
C TYR A 146 -14.85 0.33 8.98
N GLY A 147 -15.90 1.15 8.94
CA GLY A 147 -16.48 1.66 7.71
C GLY A 147 -17.28 0.60 6.95
N GLU A 148 -18.30 1.07 6.23
CA GLU A 148 -19.08 0.26 5.30
C GLU A 148 -18.36 0.20 3.95
N ILE A 149 -18.02 -1.01 3.48
CA ILE A 149 -17.47 -1.19 2.13
C ILE A 149 -18.62 -1.13 1.13
N ILE A 150 -18.79 0.03 0.48
CA ILE A 150 -19.85 0.25 -0.51
C ILE A 150 -19.42 -0.16 -1.93
N SER A 151 -18.11 -0.30 -2.17
CA SER A 151 -17.55 -0.70 -3.47
C SER A 151 -16.23 -1.44 -3.29
N PHE A 152 -16.05 -2.51 -4.06
CA PHE A 152 -14.82 -3.27 -4.14
C PHE A 152 -14.54 -3.59 -5.62
N GLU A 153 -13.56 -2.93 -6.20
CA GLU A 153 -13.18 -3.03 -7.60
C GLU A 153 -11.81 -3.67 -7.73
N VAL A 154 -11.69 -4.65 -8.63
CA VAL A 154 -10.41 -5.25 -9.02
C VAL A 154 -10.15 -4.87 -10.47
N VAL A 155 -9.01 -4.24 -10.72
CA VAL A 155 -8.56 -3.83 -12.05
C VAL A 155 -7.23 -4.47 -12.39
N ASP A 156 -6.95 -4.54 -13.69
CA ASP A 156 -5.61 -4.91 -14.16
C ASP A 156 -4.56 -3.91 -13.67
N GLY A 157 -3.44 -4.43 -13.17
CA GLY A 157 -2.39 -3.66 -12.52
C GLY A 157 -1.44 -4.57 -11.73
N GLY A 158 -0.77 -4.02 -10.73
CA GLY A 158 0.22 -4.75 -9.94
C GLY A 158 1.43 -5.18 -10.78
N MET A 159 2.13 -6.22 -10.32
CA MET A 159 3.25 -6.80 -11.06
C MET A 159 3.41 -8.28 -10.74
N ILE A 160 3.78 -9.08 -11.75
CA ILE A 160 4.40 -10.40 -11.56
C ILE A 160 5.85 -10.24 -11.96
N CYS A 161 6.78 -10.61 -11.08
CA CYS A 161 8.20 -10.64 -11.37
C CYS A 161 8.84 -11.89 -10.79
N SER A 162 9.99 -12.30 -11.29
CA SER A 162 10.76 -13.38 -10.69
C SER A 162 11.37 -12.93 -9.35
N SER A 163 11.24 -13.75 -8.31
CA SER A 163 11.98 -13.64 -7.05
C SER A 163 13.45 -14.10 -7.21
N GLY A 164 13.77 -14.74 -8.33
CA GLY A 164 15.09 -15.32 -8.65
C GLY A 164 15.39 -16.63 -7.93
N VAL A 165 14.50 -17.13 -7.08
CA VAL A 165 14.69 -18.36 -6.30
C VAL A 165 13.35 -19.10 -6.16
N CYS A 166 13.32 -20.38 -6.53
CA CYS A 166 12.22 -21.28 -6.22
C CYS A 166 12.66 -22.20 -5.07
N LEU A 167 11.99 -22.13 -3.92
CA LEU A 167 12.26 -22.97 -2.75
C LEU A 167 11.16 -24.01 -2.58
N GLU A 168 11.31 -25.19 -3.22
CA GLU A 168 10.33 -26.28 -3.12
C GLU A 168 10.06 -26.71 -1.66
N ALA A 169 11.06 -26.62 -0.78
CA ALA A 169 10.92 -26.91 0.65
C ALA A 169 9.94 -25.96 1.38
N MET A 170 9.65 -24.80 0.80
CA MET A 170 8.66 -23.83 1.28
C MET A 170 7.32 -23.92 0.54
N GLY A 171 7.19 -24.86 -0.41
CA GLY A 171 5.98 -25.06 -1.21
C GLY A 171 5.90 -24.22 -2.49
N ASP A 172 7.01 -23.59 -2.91
CA ASP A 172 7.06 -22.82 -4.14
C ASP A 172 6.87 -23.75 -5.35
N LYS A 173 6.02 -23.34 -6.29
CA LYS A 173 5.79 -24.06 -7.56
C LYS A 173 6.54 -23.44 -8.73
N ASN A 174 6.92 -22.17 -8.56
CA ASN A 174 7.66 -21.35 -9.51
C ASN A 174 8.40 -20.27 -8.72
N ASP A 175 9.18 -19.45 -9.42
CA ASP A 175 9.89 -18.30 -8.86
C ASP A 175 9.07 -17.00 -8.99
N ASP A 176 7.76 -17.07 -9.14
CA ASP A 176 6.94 -15.86 -9.26
C ASP A 176 6.86 -15.13 -7.91
N CYS A 177 6.83 -13.80 -7.99
CA CYS A 177 6.50 -12.89 -6.91
C CYS A 177 5.35 -12.01 -7.37
N TYR A 178 4.32 -11.88 -6.55
CA TYR A 178 3.16 -11.04 -6.84
C TYR A 178 3.23 -9.73 -6.08
N ILE A 179 2.92 -8.65 -6.78
CA ILE A 179 2.75 -7.32 -6.21
C ILE A 179 1.34 -6.84 -6.50
N VAL A 180 0.63 -6.43 -5.44
CA VAL A 180 -0.71 -5.86 -5.51
C VAL A 180 -0.66 -4.44 -4.97
N ASN A 181 -1.33 -3.52 -5.67
CA ASN A 181 -1.54 -2.15 -5.21
C ASN A 181 -2.97 -1.99 -4.70
N ALA A 182 -3.15 -1.23 -3.63
CA ALA A 182 -4.46 -0.89 -3.09
C ALA A 182 -4.64 0.63 -3.02
N ALA A 183 -5.82 1.10 -3.41
CA ALA A 183 -6.32 2.43 -3.12
C ALA A 183 -7.63 2.30 -2.33
N VAL A 184 -7.65 2.87 -1.13
CA VAL A 184 -8.79 2.87 -0.19
C VAL A 184 -9.29 4.30 -0.10
N TYR A 185 -10.43 4.55 -0.72
CA TYR A 185 -11.10 5.84 -0.70
C TYR A 185 -12.00 5.89 0.53
N VAL A 186 -11.80 6.91 1.38
CA VAL A 186 -12.54 7.06 2.64
C VAL A 186 -13.44 8.29 2.57
N GLY A 187 -14.71 8.13 2.93
CA GLY A 187 -15.71 9.20 2.90
C GLY A 187 -16.96 8.89 3.72
N TYR A 188 -18.07 9.58 3.45
CA TYR A 188 -19.41 9.35 4.04
C TYR A 188 -20.54 9.66 3.07
#